data_AF-X1QF85-F1
#
_entry.id   AF-X1QF85-F1
#
_cell.length_a   1.000
_cell.length_b   1.000
_cell.length_c   1.000
_cell.angle_alpha   90.00
_cell.angle_beta   90.00
_cell.angle_gamma   90.00
#
_symmetry.space_group_name_H-M   'P 1'
#
loop_
_entity.id
_entity.type
_entity.pdbx_description
1 polymer ?
#
loop_
_entity_poly.entity_id
_entity_poly.type
_entity_poly.pdbx_seq_one_letter_code
_entity_poly.pdbx_strand_id
1 'polypeptide(L)'
;MPESEDVGDRRVGSKDGEIFRLPTAAEGKVLKRGAEKWGAGDAVAKLSEFEIDALSAIAASLNTKTDDEVVRFCNAFGVVLVSAVLNEPSLSSSKVATILSNVSDDYPHRVAELIGDLSFTPSKLAEIFNSPNLSVSKIAEALNYTKKHGYWNYDWDWVVAVNYISIPKIALIFNDDNLSPAKAGDIFDILTTDMSVSIYNSSDFSIQRGSDIISAMTLSTAINIFDDYNFQLEKGASILDITAIQRAIDIITDLTSNKGAKYLDHDNLSVSKGADIIDGLLLAKAVGVLDSTYMSKAKGSSILNSLTLQKAIDIITDLTSDKGAEYLDHDNLSVSKGVDIINGLLLAKAVGVLDSTNMSSFKGASIFDLFTT
;
A
#
# COMPACT_ATOMS: atom_id res chain seq x y z
N MET A 1 -55.82 7.76 -1.25
CA MET A 1 -54.54 7.25 -0.70
C MET A 1 -54.79 7.02 0.78
N PRO A 2 -54.51 5.85 1.36
CA PRO A 2 -54.57 5.75 2.81
C PRO A 2 -53.39 6.54 3.37
N GLU A 3 -53.69 7.41 4.33
CA GLU A 3 -52.72 8.11 5.17
C GLU A 3 -51.93 7.04 5.96
N SER A 4 -50.61 7.08 5.87
CA SER A 4 -49.76 6.13 6.59
C SER A 4 -49.67 6.53 8.06
N GLU A 5 -50.55 5.98 8.88
CA GLU A 5 -50.41 6.02 10.33
C GLU A 5 -49.26 5.09 10.77
N ASP A 6 -48.37 5.64 11.60
CA ASP A 6 -47.37 4.99 12.44
C ASP A 6 -46.37 3.99 11.80
N VAL A 7 -45.12 4.43 11.69
CA VAL A 7 -43.94 3.54 11.57
C VAL A 7 -43.55 3.01 12.97
N GLY A 8 -44.47 2.36 13.68
CA GLY A 8 -44.30 2.01 15.09
C GLY A 8 -44.51 0.53 15.40
N ASP A 9 -43.49 -0.32 15.17
CA ASP A 9 -43.10 -1.46 16.05
C ASP A 9 -41.90 -2.28 15.51
N ARG A 10 -40.93 -1.64 14.83
CA ARG A 10 -39.81 -2.39 14.22
C ARG A 10 -38.76 -2.77 15.27
N ARG A 11 -38.57 -4.08 15.43
CA ARG A 11 -37.48 -4.70 16.19
C ARG A 11 -36.23 -4.75 15.31
N VAL A 12 -35.10 -4.24 15.80
CA VAL A 12 -33.80 -4.35 15.12
C VAL A 12 -32.89 -5.21 15.97
N GLY A 13 -32.33 -6.26 15.37
CA GLY A 13 -31.33 -7.12 16.01
C GLY A 13 -29.94 -6.48 15.96
N SER A 14 -29.19 -6.55 17.06
CA SER A 14 -27.76 -6.22 17.07
C SER A 14 -26.89 -7.42 16.69
N LYS A 15 -25.60 -7.16 16.46
CA LYS A 15 -24.58 -8.20 16.20
C LYS A 15 -24.43 -9.19 17.37
N ASP A 16 -24.79 -8.81 18.59
CA ASP A 16 -24.71 -9.65 19.80
C ASP A 16 -26.02 -10.39 20.13
N GLY A 17 -27.03 -10.33 19.24
CA GLY A 17 -28.30 -11.04 19.40
C GLY A 17 -29.33 -10.34 20.30
N GLU A 18 -29.05 -9.13 20.78
CA GLU A 18 -30.03 -8.33 21.52
C GLU A 18 -31.05 -7.70 20.57
N ILE A 19 -32.32 -7.67 21.00
CA ILE A 19 -33.43 -7.09 20.25
C ILE A 19 -33.81 -5.76 20.90
N PHE A 20 -33.54 -4.66 20.20
CA PHE A 20 -33.92 -3.32 20.66
C PHE A 20 -35.29 -2.93 20.09
N ARG A 21 -36.17 -2.43 20.96
CA ARG A 21 -37.35 -1.68 20.53
C ARG A 21 -36.92 -0.25 20.21
N LEU A 22 -37.09 0.17 18.97
CA LEU A 22 -36.91 1.56 18.60
C LEU A 22 -38.03 2.41 19.22
N PRO A 23 -37.72 3.57 19.84
CA PRO A 23 -38.76 4.48 20.29
C PRO A 23 -39.52 5.06 19.10
N THR A 24 -40.75 5.52 19.30
CA THR A 24 -41.51 6.24 18.28
C THR A 24 -40.94 7.65 18.11
N ALA A 25 -40.71 8.07 16.87
CA ALA A 25 -40.42 9.46 16.54
C ALA A 25 -41.70 10.14 16.06
N ALA A 26 -41.98 11.35 16.56
CA ALA A 26 -43.11 12.15 16.08
C ALA A 26 -42.92 12.50 14.59
N GLU A 27 -44.02 12.79 13.89
CA GLU A 27 -43.99 13.26 12.50
C GLU A 27 -43.04 14.46 12.36
N GLY A 28 -42.12 14.41 11.39
CA GLY A 28 -41.05 15.41 11.22
C GLY A 28 -39.81 15.23 12.10
N LYS A 29 -39.72 14.15 12.90
CA LYS A 29 -38.51 13.77 13.65
C LYS A 29 -37.91 12.48 13.08
N VAL A 30 -36.60 12.31 13.20
CA VAL A 30 -35.90 11.06 12.85
C VAL A 30 -35.32 10.40 14.10
N LEU A 31 -35.24 9.07 14.09
CA LEU A 31 -34.53 8.33 15.12
C LEU A 31 -33.02 8.47 14.89
N LYS A 32 -32.35 9.10 15.85
CA LYS A 32 -30.90 9.28 15.85
C LYS A 32 -30.28 8.39 16.92
N ARG A 33 -29.26 7.61 16.55
CA ARG A 33 -28.48 6.81 17.50
C ARG A 33 -27.44 7.72 18.15
N GLY A 34 -27.60 7.99 19.45
CA GLY A 34 -26.58 8.62 20.28
C GLY A 34 -25.54 7.61 20.77
N ALA A 35 -24.57 8.09 21.57
CA ALA A 35 -23.48 7.26 22.09
C ALA A 35 -23.97 6.03 22.88
N GLU A 36 -25.10 6.15 23.59
CA GLU A 36 -25.59 5.10 24.50
C GLU A 36 -27.05 4.65 24.24
N LYS A 37 -27.83 5.39 23.43
CA LYS A 37 -29.24 5.06 23.14
C LYS A 37 -29.78 5.73 21.88
N TRP A 38 -30.87 5.18 21.35
CA TRP A 38 -31.68 5.84 20.32
C TRP A 38 -32.55 6.96 20.92
N GLY A 39 -32.63 8.10 20.25
CA GLY A 39 -33.49 9.21 20.62
C GLY A 39 -34.13 9.88 19.39
N ALA A 40 -35.23 10.60 19.58
CA ALA A 40 -35.82 11.42 18.54
C ALA A 40 -34.98 12.70 18.36
N GLY A 41 -34.49 12.93 17.14
CA GLY A 41 -33.87 14.18 16.73
C GLY A 41 -34.75 14.90 15.71
N ASP A 42 -34.56 16.21 15.55
CA ASP A 42 -35.09 16.91 14.39
C ASP A 42 -34.67 16.17 13.12
N ALA A 43 -35.64 15.89 12.24
CA ALA A 43 -35.28 15.64 10.86
C ALA A 43 -34.53 16.89 10.41
N VAL A 44 -33.26 16.77 10.03
CA VAL A 44 -32.61 17.86 9.29
C VAL A 44 -33.55 18.12 8.12
N ALA A 45 -34.14 19.31 8.07
CA ALA A 45 -35.04 19.67 7.00
C ALA A 45 -34.30 19.34 5.70
N LYS A 46 -34.76 18.30 4.99
CA LYS A 46 -34.25 18.06 3.64
C LYS A 46 -34.61 19.32 2.89
N LEU A 47 -33.58 20.08 2.53
CA LEU A 47 -33.78 21.17 1.59
C LEU A 47 -34.49 20.58 0.38
N SER A 48 -35.51 21.29 -0.07
CA SER A 48 -36.20 20.94 -1.29
C SER A 48 -35.20 20.92 -2.45
N GLU A 49 -35.49 20.10 -3.46
CA GLU A 49 -34.69 20.07 -4.71
C GLU A 49 -34.50 21.48 -5.28
N PHE A 50 -35.51 22.34 -5.15
CA PHE A 50 -35.45 23.76 -5.50
C PHE A 50 -34.39 24.56 -4.73
N GLU A 51 -34.21 24.30 -3.43
CA GLU A 51 -33.20 25.00 -2.62
C GLU A 51 -31.78 24.51 -2.95
N ILE A 52 -31.61 23.22 -3.29
CA ILE A 52 -30.33 22.67 -3.75
C ILE A 52 -29.97 23.24 -5.13
N ASP A 53 -30.94 23.34 -6.05
CA ASP A 53 -30.75 23.97 -7.36
C ASP A 53 -30.36 25.45 -7.24
N ALA A 54 -31.04 26.20 -6.37
CA ALA A 54 -30.73 27.60 -6.12
C ALA A 54 -29.32 27.79 -5.55
N LEU A 55 -28.92 26.96 -4.59
CA LEU A 55 -27.56 26.98 -4.03
C LEU A 55 -26.51 26.54 -5.06
N SER A 56 -26.83 25.61 -5.95
CA SER A 56 -25.95 25.19 -7.03
C SER A 56 -25.76 26.28 -8.07
N ALA A 57 -26.81 27.05 -8.38
CA ALA A 57 -26.70 28.24 -9.22
C ALA A 57 -25.80 29.32 -8.57
N ILE A 58 -25.90 29.51 -7.24
CA ILE A 58 -25.00 30.40 -6.49
C ILE A 58 -23.57 29.87 -6.58
N ALA A 59 -23.33 28.59 -6.31
CA ALA A 59 -22.01 27.97 -6.40
C ALA A 59 -21.38 28.07 -7.80
N ALA A 60 -22.20 27.95 -8.86
CA ALA A 60 -21.78 28.13 -10.24
C ALA A 60 -21.32 29.58 -10.50
N SER A 61 -21.99 30.55 -9.88
CA SER A 61 -21.73 31.99 -10.01
C SER A 61 -20.54 32.49 -9.19
N LEU A 62 -20.06 31.73 -8.20
CA LEU A 62 -18.96 32.14 -7.32
C LEU A 62 -17.74 32.57 -8.13
N ASN A 63 -17.18 33.74 -7.80
CA ASN A 63 -15.95 34.19 -8.40
C ASN A 63 -14.78 33.45 -7.75
N THR A 64 -14.44 32.31 -8.32
CA THR A 64 -13.35 31.43 -7.86
C THR A 64 -11.95 32.01 -8.11
N LYS A 65 -11.82 33.32 -8.29
CA LYS A 65 -10.53 34.03 -8.29
C LYS A 65 -10.15 34.57 -6.91
N THR A 66 -11.07 34.56 -5.95
CA THR A 66 -10.82 35.03 -4.58
C THR A 66 -11.29 33.98 -3.58
N ASP A 67 -10.41 33.58 -2.67
CA ASP A 67 -10.67 32.54 -1.66
C ASP A 67 -11.85 32.92 -0.74
N ASP A 68 -12.04 34.21 -0.48
CA ASP A 68 -13.05 34.72 0.45
C ASP A 68 -14.50 34.29 0.13
N GLU A 69 -14.92 34.29 -1.13
CA GLU A 69 -16.29 33.91 -1.50
C GLU A 69 -16.53 32.40 -1.37
N VAL A 70 -15.53 31.60 -1.76
CA VAL A 70 -15.55 30.14 -1.63
C VAL A 70 -15.54 29.73 -0.17
N VAL A 71 -14.65 30.32 0.63
CA VAL A 71 -14.55 30.07 2.07
C VAL A 71 -15.85 30.47 2.75
N ARG A 72 -16.43 31.64 2.43
CA ARG A 72 -17.73 32.04 2.99
C ARG A 72 -18.84 31.07 2.61
N PHE A 73 -18.91 30.62 1.36
CA PHE A 73 -19.90 29.63 0.93
C PHE A 73 -19.73 28.31 1.69
N CYS A 74 -18.52 27.76 1.73
CA CYS A 74 -18.24 26.50 2.41
C CYS A 74 -18.43 26.59 3.94
N ASN A 75 -18.22 27.76 4.56
CA ASN A 75 -18.39 27.97 6.00
C ASN A 75 -19.82 28.37 6.40
N ALA A 76 -20.59 28.97 5.50
CA ALA A 76 -21.97 29.37 5.77
C ALA A 76 -22.93 28.17 5.89
N PHE A 77 -22.58 27.04 5.30
CA PHE A 77 -23.42 25.84 5.23
C PHE A 77 -22.71 24.62 5.85
N GLY A 78 -23.48 23.62 6.30
CA GLY A 78 -22.93 22.36 6.80
C GLY A 78 -22.33 21.49 5.67
N VAL A 79 -21.37 20.62 6.00
CA VAL A 79 -20.67 19.72 5.05
C VAL A 79 -21.64 19.02 4.11
N VAL A 80 -22.65 18.35 4.68
CA VAL A 80 -23.65 17.55 3.94
C VAL A 80 -24.34 18.38 2.85
N LEU A 81 -24.72 19.62 3.17
CA LEU A 81 -25.39 20.49 2.21
C LEU A 81 -24.44 20.97 1.12
N VAL A 82 -23.24 21.40 1.50
CA VAL A 82 -22.23 21.84 0.53
C VAL A 82 -21.86 20.69 -0.40
N SER A 83 -21.66 19.49 0.11
CA SER A 83 -21.36 18.30 -0.69
C SER A 83 -22.50 17.91 -1.63
N ALA A 84 -23.76 17.98 -1.17
CA ALA A 84 -24.92 17.76 -2.03
C ALA A 84 -24.96 18.77 -3.19
N VAL A 85 -24.79 20.06 -2.88
CA VAL A 85 -24.71 21.12 -3.89
C VAL A 85 -23.56 20.87 -4.87
N LEU A 86 -22.36 20.56 -4.38
CA LEU A 86 -21.19 20.33 -5.23
C LEU A 86 -21.29 19.05 -6.08
N ASN A 87 -22.15 18.09 -5.69
CA ASN A 87 -22.41 16.90 -6.49
C ASN A 87 -23.50 17.10 -7.56
N GLU A 88 -24.19 18.23 -7.58
CA GLU A 88 -25.24 18.48 -8.57
C GLU A 88 -24.72 18.39 -10.01
N PRO A 89 -25.45 17.72 -10.94
CA PRO A 89 -25.03 17.58 -12.33
C PRO A 89 -24.85 18.92 -13.07
N SER A 90 -25.57 19.95 -12.61
CA SER A 90 -25.49 21.31 -13.16
C SER A 90 -24.14 21.99 -12.90
N LEU A 91 -23.40 21.59 -11.87
CA LEU A 91 -22.04 22.06 -11.59
C LEU A 91 -21.02 21.18 -12.29
N SER A 92 -20.16 21.75 -13.13
CA SER A 92 -19.10 20.98 -13.78
C SER A 92 -18.03 20.52 -12.77
N SER A 93 -17.47 19.34 -12.99
CA SER A 93 -16.42 18.75 -12.12
C SER A 93 -15.18 19.64 -12.05
N SER A 94 -14.88 20.34 -13.15
CA SER A 94 -13.82 21.35 -13.24
C SER A 94 -14.09 22.57 -12.34
N LYS A 95 -15.35 23.04 -12.26
CA LYS A 95 -15.75 24.13 -11.37
C LYS A 95 -15.67 23.70 -9.91
N VAL A 96 -16.16 22.50 -9.59
CA VAL A 96 -16.07 21.94 -8.23
C VAL A 96 -14.61 21.79 -7.81
N ALA A 97 -13.74 21.28 -8.69
CA ALA A 97 -12.30 21.22 -8.46
C ALA A 97 -11.69 22.61 -8.14
N THR A 98 -12.07 23.65 -8.88
CA THR A 98 -11.62 25.03 -8.56
C THR A 98 -12.13 25.51 -7.21
N ILE A 99 -13.40 25.23 -6.87
CA ILE A 99 -13.95 25.58 -5.55
C ILE A 99 -13.14 24.88 -4.45
N LEU A 100 -12.93 23.57 -4.54
CA LEU A 100 -12.17 22.80 -3.54
C LEU A 100 -10.70 23.25 -3.44
N SER A 101 -10.09 23.64 -4.56
CA SER A 101 -8.72 24.16 -4.61
C SER A 101 -8.55 25.48 -3.84
N ASN A 102 -9.60 26.31 -3.80
CA ASN A 102 -9.60 27.59 -3.10
C ASN A 102 -10.13 27.52 -1.66
N VAL A 103 -10.49 26.33 -1.17
CA VAL A 103 -10.81 26.18 0.26
C VAL A 103 -9.52 26.39 1.06
N SER A 104 -9.53 27.42 1.90
CA SER A 104 -8.39 27.88 2.70
C SER A 104 -7.57 26.73 3.30
N ASP A 105 -6.25 26.86 3.20
CA ASP A 105 -5.27 25.95 3.81
C ASP A 105 -5.30 26.00 5.35
N ASP A 106 -5.98 26.98 5.95
CA ASP A 106 -6.25 26.99 7.39
C ASP A 106 -7.32 25.96 7.80
N TYR A 107 -8.08 25.44 6.82
CA TYR A 107 -9.16 24.46 7.03
C TYR A 107 -9.04 23.25 6.09
N PRO A 108 -7.91 22.53 6.08
CA PRO A 108 -7.69 21.43 5.15
C PRO A 108 -8.61 20.22 5.44
N HIS A 109 -9.02 20.07 6.70
CA HIS A 109 -10.06 19.13 7.11
C HIS A 109 -11.39 19.39 6.40
N ARG A 110 -11.68 20.62 5.96
CA ARG A 110 -12.93 20.95 5.28
C ARG A 110 -13.01 20.32 3.89
N VAL A 111 -11.91 20.32 3.14
CA VAL A 111 -11.86 19.64 1.85
C VAL A 111 -12.01 18.12 2.05
N ALA A 112 -11.37 17.57 3.08
CA ALA A 112 -11.51 16.16 3.45
C ALA A 112 -12.94 15.79 3.86
N GLU A 113 -13.61 16.65 4.63
CA GLU A 113 -15.02 16.51 5.01
C GLU A 113 -15.93 16.54 3.78
N LEU A 114 -15.74 17.51 2.88
CA LEU A 114 -16.58 17.66 1.69
C LEU A 114 -16.45 16.48 0.75
N ILE A 115 -15.21 16.08 0.44
CA ILE A 115 -14.89 14.94 -0.42
C ILE A 115 -15.29 13.61 0.22
N GLY A 116 -15.21 13.52 1.55
CA GLY A 116 -15.59 12.32 2.30
C GLY A 116 -17.07 12.16 2.57
N ASP A 117 -17.88 13.16 2.21
CA ASP A 117 -19.32 13.06 2.33
C ASP A 117 -19.89 12.15 1.23
N LEU A 118 -20.79 11.25 1.64
CA LEU A 118 -21.43 10.23 0.80
C LEU A 118 -22.29 10.80 -0.34
N SER A 119 -22.46 12.13 -0.39
CA SER A 119 -23.24 12.77 -1.44
C SER A 119 -22.54 12.71 -2.80
N PHE A 120 -21.22 12.56 -2.88
CA PHE A 120 -20.53 12.45 -4.17
C PHE A 120 -20.72 11.09 -4.83
N THR A 121 -21.09 11.09 -6.12
CA THR A 121 -21.00 9.87 -6.92
C THR A 121 -19.52 9.54 -7.21
N PRO A 122 -19.12 8.26 -7.25
CA PRO A 122 -17.72 7.90 -7.53
C PRO A 122 -17.17 8.45 -8.84
N SER A 123 -18.00 8.51 -9.90
CA SER A 123 -17.62 9.09 -11.20
C SER A 123 -17.37 10.59 -11.09
N LYS A 124 -18.25 11.33 -10.40
CA LYS A 124 -18.09 12.77 -10.18
C LYS A 124 -16.81 13.07 -9.40
N LEU A 125 -16.57 12.31 -8.33
CA LEU A 125 -15.37 12.46 -7.51
C LEU A 125 -14.09 12.22 -8.31
N ALA A 126 -14.08 11.17 -9.15
CA ALA A 126 -12.95 10.88 -10.00
C ALA A 126 -12.70 11.96 -11.06
N GLU A 127 -13.76 12.53 -11.66
CA GLU A 127 -13.62 13.67 -12.57
C GLU A 127 -13.06 14.91 -11.87
N ILE A 128 -13.46 15.17 -10.62
CA ILE A 128 -12.90 16.24 -9.78
C ILE A 128 -11.40 16.00 -9.54
N PHE A 129 -11.01 14.77 -9.18
CA PHE A 129 -9.61 14.42 -8.89
C PHE A 129 -8.73 14.44 -10.14
N ASN A 130 -9.27 14.05 -11.30
CA ASN A 130 -8.59 14.15 -12.58
C ASN A 130 -8.52 15.59 -13.11
N SER A 131 -9.28 16.53 -12.53
CA SER A 131 -9.26 17.92 -12.96
C SER A 131 -7.89 18.56 -12.71
N PRO A 132 -7.32 19.30 -13.68
CA PRO A 132 -6.08 20.05 -13.47
C PRO A 132 -6.26 21.22 -12.49
N ASN A 133 -7.51 21.60 -12.18
CA ASN A 133 -7.80 22.71 -11.26
C ASN A 133 -7.63 22.33 -9.78
N LEU A 134 -7.59 21.03 -9.46
CA LEU A 134 -7.33 20.53 -8.11
C LEU A 134 -5.92 19.96 -8.04
N SER A 135 -5.06 20.58 -7.24
CA SER A 135 -3.66 20.19 -7.11
C SER A 135 -3.53 18.81 -6.47
N VAL A 136 -2.46 18.10 -6.82
CA VAL A 136 -2.13 16.79 -6.22
C VAL A 136 -1.96 16.93 -4.71
N SER A 137 -1.26 17.97 -4.27
CA SER A 137 -0.99 18.27 -2.86
C SER A 137 -2.28 18.49 -2.06
N LYS A 138 -3.27 19.19 -2.62
CA LYS A 138 -4.56 19.40 -1.95
C LYS A 138 -5.35 18.10 -1.80
N ILE A 139 -5.29 17.22 -2.81
CA ILE A 139 -5.91 15.89 -2.73
C ILE A 139 -5.21 15.05 -1.67
N ALA A 140 -3.88 14.98 -1.70
CA ALA A 140 -3.06 14.24 -0.75
C ALA A 140 -3.30 14.70 0.69
N GLU A 141 -3.34 16.00 0.92
CA GLU A 141 -3.68 16.60 2.21
C GLU A 141 -5.08 16.18 2.66
N ALA A 142 -6.09 16.32 1.80
CA ALA A 142 -7.47 15.93 2.11
C ALA A 142 -7.55 14.45 2.52
N LEU A 143 -6.89 13.55 1.77
CA LEU A 143 -6.83 12.13 2.09
C LEU A 143 -6.16 11.86 3.45
N ASN A 144 -5.14 12.63 3.81
CA ASN A 144 -4.44 12.52 5.09
C ASN A 144 -5.34 12.81 6.31
N TYR A 145 -6.34 13.69 6.17
CA TYR A 145 -7.25 14.08 7.26
C TYR A 145 -8.42 13.12 7.52
N THR A 146 -8.77 12.27 6.56
CA THR A 146 -10.01 11.47 6.53
C THR A 146 -10.24 10.54 7.74
N LYS A 147 -9.19 9.92 8.29
CA LYS A 147 -9.32 8.93 9.38
C LYS A 147 -9.41 9.57 10.78
N LYS A 148 -8.77 10.72 10.99
CA LYS A 148 -8.58 11.31 12.33
C LYS A 148 -9.89 11.77 12.99
N HIS A 149 -10.94 11.98 12.20
CA HIS A 149 -12.18 12.62 12.67
C HIS A 149 -13.45 11.78 12.44
N GLY A 150 -13.32 10.52 12.00
CA GLY A 150 -14.48 9.63 11.83
C GLY A 150 -15.46 10.05 10.72
N TYR A 151 -15.02 10.87 9.77
CA TYR A 151 -15.86 11.37 8.68
C TYR A 151 -16.10 10.33 7.58
N TRP A 152 -15.24 9.33 7.46
CA TRP A 152 -15.44 8.18 6.58
C TRP A 152 -15.95 7.01 7.41
N ASN A 153 -17.25 6.75 7.34
CA ASN A 153 -17.84 5.53 7.92
C ASN A 153 -17.67 4.32 7.00
N TYR A 154 -17.21 4.50 5.76
CA TYR A 154 -16.97 3.43 4.81
C TYR A 154 -15.73 3.72 3.97
N ASP A 155 -14.69 2.91 4.16
CA ASP A 155 -13.47 2.89 3.31
C ASP A 155 -13.77 2.63 1.81
N TRP A 156 -15.02 2.32 1.47
CA TRP A 156 -15.46 1.87 0.14
C TRP A 156 -15.55 2.98 -0.92
N ASP A 157 -16.00 4.20 -0.61
CA ASP A 157 -16.30 5.17 -1.67
C ASP A 157 -15.04 5.73 -2.36
N TRP A 158 -13.92 5.80 -1.62
CA TRP A 158 -12.63 6.12 -2.21
C TRP A 158 -12.11 4.97 -3.07
N VAL A 159 -12.20 3.73 -2.59
CA VAL A 159 -11.80 2.54 -3.36
C VAL A 159 -12.57 2.44 -4.68
N VAL A 160 -13.86 2.78 -4.68
CA VAL A 160 -14.67 2.82 -5.90
C VAL A 160 -14.26 3.98 -6.80
N ALA A 161 -14.02 5.18 -6.26
CA ALA A 161 -13.58 6.35 -7.04
C ALA A 161 -12.20 6.15 -7.69
N VAL A 162 -11.28 5.45 -7.02
CA VAL A 162 -9.93 5.15 -7.54
C VAL A 162 -9.97 4.37 -8.84
N ASN A 163 -10.98 3.52 -9.05
CA ASN A 163 -11.15 2.81 -10.32
C ASN A 163 -11.41 3.74 -11.52
N TYR A 164 -11.77 5.00 -11.28
CA TYR A 164 -12.06 6.00 -12.31
C TYR A 164 -10.99 7.10 -12.39
N ILE A 165 -10.00 7.11 -11.48
CA ILE A 165 -8.87 8.05 -11.53
C ILE A 165 -7.75 7.40 -12.33
N SER A 166 -7.05 8.18 -13.15
CA SER A 166 -5.92 7.64 -13.92
C SER A 166 -4.77 7.20 -13.00
N ILE A 167 -4.16 6.04 -13.29
CA ILE A 167 -3.03 5.49 -12.53
C ILE A 167 -1.87 6.49 -12.38
N PRO A 168 -1.44 7.24 -13.43
CA PRO A 168 -0.45 8.31 -13.29
C PRO A 168 -0.80 9.33 -12.22
N LYS A 169 -2.05 9.82 -12.20
CA LYS A 169 -2.51 10.81 -11.23
C LYS A 169 -2.54 10.23 -9.82
N ILE A 170 -2.99 8.98 -9.65
CA ILE A 170 -2.98 8.29 -8.36
C ILE A 170 -1.55 8.16 -7.84
N ALA A 171 -0.61 7.71 -8.69
CA ALA A 171 0.79 7.59 -8.34
C ALA A 171 1.39 8.92 -7.86
N LEU A 172 1.07 10.03 -8.53
CA LEU A 172 1.47 11.37 -8.11
C LEU A 172 0.89 11.74 -6.74
N ILE A 173 -0.39 11.44 -6.48
CA ILE A 173 -1.03 11.68 -5.17
C ILE A 173 -0.31 10.90 -4.06
N PHE A 174 0.02 9.63 -4.30
CA PHE A 174 0.73 8.84 -3.30
C PHE A 174 2.18 9.25 -3.10
N ASN A 175 2.80 9.87 -4.10
CA ASN A 175 4.15 10.45 -4.02
C ASN A 175 4.20 11.81 -3.30
N ASP A 176 3.07 12.46 -3.08
CA ASP A 176 3.03 13.77 -2.45
C ASP A 176 3.30 13.69 -0.94
N ASP A 177 4.15 14.58 -0.44
CA ASP A 177 4.58 14.61 0.95
C ASP A 177 3.45 14.98 1.94
N ASN A 178 2.35 15.58 1.46
CA ASN A 178 1.20 15.90 2.30
C ASN A 178 0.35 14.67 2.64
N LEU A 179 0.52 13.55 1.91
CA LEU A 179 0.00 12.26 2.32
C LEU A 179 1.05 11.58 3.21
N SER A 180 0.71 11.21 4.43
CA SER A 180 1.64 10.45 5.27
C SER A 180 1.81 9.00 4.76
N PRO A 181 3.00 8.37 4.89
CA PRO A 181 3.16 6.95 4.56
C PRO A 181 2.20 6.03 5.33
N ALA A 182 1.91 6.35 6.59
CA ALA A 182 0.94 5.64 7.42
C ALA A 182 -0.46 5.63 6.79
N LYS A 183 -0.95 6.81 6.38
CA LYS A 183 -2.26 6.89 5.74
C LYS A 183 -2.26 6.27 4.36
N ALA A 184 -1.19 6.44 3.59
CA ALA A 184 -1.03 5.73 2.32
C ALA A 184 -1.08 4.21 2.52
N GLY A 185 -0.41 3.68 3.55
CA GLY A 185 -0.44 2.26 3.89
C GLY A 185 -1.84 1.75 4.20
N ASP A 186 -2.58 2.45 5.09
CA ASP A 186 -3.99 2.16 5.38
C ASP A 186 -4.85 2.10 4.11
N ILE A 187 -4.57 2.98 3.17
CA ILE A 187 -5.28 3.05 1.91
C ILE A 187 -4.92 1.86 1.00
N PHE A 188 -3.65 1.47 0.91
CA PHE A 188 -3.24 0.29 0.17
C PHE A 188 -3.86 -0.99 0.73
N ASP A 189 -4.07 -1.07 2.05
CA ASP A 189 -4.69 -2.23 2.72
C ASP A 189 -6.15 -2.48 2.30
N ILE A 190 -6.82 -1.49 1.72
CA ILE A 190 -8.21 -1.60 1.24
C ILE A 190 -8.32 -1.66 -0.30
N LEU A 191 -7.23 -1.37 -1.03
CA LEU A 191 -7.19 -1.50 -2.48
C LEU A 191 -7.11 -2.97 -2.90
N THR A 192 -7.56 -3.27 -4.12
CA THR A 192 -7.28 -4.58 -4.72
C THR A 192 -5.78 -4.71 -5.01
N THR A 193 -5.27 -5.94 -5.04
CA THR A 193 -3.87 -6.21 -5.40
C THR A 193 -3.54 -5.66 -6.78
N ASP A 194 -4.42 -5.86 -7.78
CA ASP A 194 -4.22 -5.38 -9.16
C ASP A 194 -4.06 -3.85 -9.23
N MET A 195 -4.89 -3.11 -8.49
CA MET A 195 -4.82 -1.65 -8.43
C MET A 195 -3.51 -1.23 -7.75
N SER A 196 -3.17 -1.87 -6.63
CA SER A 196 -1.94 -1.60 -5.90
C SER A 196 -0.72 -1.79 -6.79
N VAL A 197 -0.64 -2.94 -7.47
CA VAL A 197 0.43 -3.28 -8.41
C VAL A 197 0.50 -2.28 -9.56
N SER A 198 -0.64 -1.85 -10.10
CA SER A 198 -0.71 -0.84 -11.16
C SER A 198 -0.12 0.51 -10.71
N ILE A 199 -0.44 0.94 -9.48
CA ILE A 199 0.10 2.18 -8.89
C ILE A 199 1.61 2.04 -8.69
N TYR A 200 2.07 0.94 -8.06
CA TYR A 200 3.50 0.70 -7.87
C TYR A 200 4.26 0.65 -9.20
N ASN A 201 3.71 0.03 -10.24
CA ASN A 201 4.32 -0.06 -11.57
C ASN A 201 4.32 1.28 -12.34
N SER A 202 3.55 2.28 -11.91
CA SER A 202 3.51 3.58 -12.58
C SER A 202 4.90 4.24 -12.62
N SER A 203 5.31 4.79 -13.76
CA SER A 203 6.56 5.54 -13.88
C SER A 203 6.60 6.77 -12.96
N ASP A 204 5.43 7.30 -12.62
CA ASP A 204 5.28 8.47 -11.75
C ASP A 204 5.32 8.12 -10.27
N PHE A 205 5.45 6.84 -9.90
CA PHE A 205 5.54 6.39 -8.51
C PHE A 205 6.99 6.14 -8.09
N SER A 206 7.45 6.77 -7.01
CA SER A 206 8.87 6.77 -6.63
C SER A 206 9.24 5.54 -5.79
N ILE A 207 10.48 5.08 -5.93
CA ILE A 207 11.00 3.93 -5.17
C ILE A 207 11.02 4.24 -3.66
N GLN A 208 11.53 5.41 -3.27
CA GLN A 208 11.58 5.84 -1.88
C GLN A 208 10.20 5.80 -1.23
N ARG A 209 9.21 6.40 -1.90
CA ARG A 209 7.86 6.41 -1.39
C ARG A 209 7.25 5.01 -1.32
N GLY A 210 7.52 4.17 -2.30
CA GLY A 210 7.10 2.77 -2.28
C GLY A 210 7.62 2.04 -1.05
N SER A 211 8.88 2.22 -0.69
CA SER A 211 9.48 1.64 0.53
C SER A 211 8.79 2.14 1.81
N ASP A 212 8.54 3.45 1.92
CA ASP A 212 7.89 4.04 3.08
C ASP A 212 6.46 3.49 3.27
N ILE A 213 5.72 3.30 2.17
CA ILE A 213 4.35 2.78 2.19
C ILE A 213 4.34 1.27 2.48
N ILE A 214 5.22 0.48 1.86
CA ILE A 214 5.38 -0.96 2.16
C ILE A 214 5.67 -1.18 3.65
N SER A 215 6.44 -0.27 4.26
CA SER A 215 6.77 -0.32 5.68
C SER A 215 5.58 0.03 6.59
N ALA A 216 4.58 0.74 6.06
CA ALA A 216 3.45 1.24 6.82
C ALA A 216 2.15 0.42 6.67
N MET A 217 1.95 -0.25 5.53
CA MET A 217 0.78 -1.12 5.29
C MET A 217 0.83 -2.44 6.08
N THR A 218 -0.25 -3.22 6.09
CA THR A 218 -0.21 -4.58 6.65
C THR A 218 0.76 -5.48 5.90
N LEU A 219 1.36 -6.45 6.60
CA LEU A 219 2.30 -7.39 5.99
C LEU A 219 1.63 -8.22 4.88
N SER A 220 0.38 -8.63 5.07
CA SER A 220 -0.35 -9.42 4.07
C SER A 220 -0.54 -8.67 2.75
N THR A 221 -0.86 -7.37 2.79
CA THR A 221 -0.99 -6.55 1.58
C THR A 221 0.35 -6.42 0.85
N ALA A 222 1.43 -6.16 1.60
CA ALA A 222 2.77 -6.09 1.03
C ALA A 222 3.16 -7.42 0.34
N ILE A 223 2.96 -8.56 1.00
CA ILE A 223 3.23 -9.88 0.42
C ILE A 223 2.42 -10.10 -0.86
N ASN A 224 1.12 -9.78 -0.85
CA ASN A 224 0.27 -9.94 -2.04
C ASN A 224 0.78 -9.13 -3.23
N ILE A 225 1.23 -7.89 -3.01
CA ILE A 225 1.84 -7.06 -4.07
C ILE A 225 3.13 -7.69 -4.58
N PHE A 226 4.00 -8.14 -3.67
CA PHE A 226 5.28 -8.75 -4.03
C PHE A 226 5.13 -10.11 -4.70
N ASP A 227 4.09 -10.89 -4.38
CA ASP A 227 3.84 -12.20 -5.00
C ASP A 227 3.19 -12.07 -6.38
N ASP A 228 2.45 -10.99 -6.61
CA ASP A 228 1.72 -10.74 -7.86
C ASP A 228 2.61 -10.86 -9.10
N TYR A 229 2.09 -11.50 -10.14
CA TYR A 229 2.84 -11.81 -11.35
C TYR A 229 3.03 -10.59 -12.27
N ASN A 230 2.17 -9.57 -12.16
CA ASN A 230 2.27 -8.33 -12.91
C ASN A 230 3.18 -7.31 -12.23
N PHE A 231 3.58 -7.52 -10.98
CA PHE A 231 4.46 -6.59 -10.29
C PHE A 231 5.86 -6.61 -10.91
N GLN A 232 6.35 -5.44 -11.34
CA GLN A 232 7.63 -5.33 -12.03
C GLN A 232 8.77 -5.72 -11.09
N LEU A 233 9.48 -6.79 -11.45
CA LEU A 233 10.56 -7.36 -10.64
C LEU A 233 11.64 -6.31 -10.32
N GLU A 234 12.03 -5.52 -11.31
CA GLU A 234 12.99 -4.43 -11.19
C GLU A 234 12.59 -3.44 -10.09
N LYS A 235 11.31 -3.03 -10.11
CA LYS A 235 10.77 -2.04 -9.18
C LYS A 235 10.66 -2.59 -7.77
N GLY A 236 10.17 -3.83 -7.63
CA GLY A 236 10.11 -4.49 -6.33
C GLY A 236 11.49 -4.74 -5.73
N ALA A 237 12.49 -5.11 -6.55
CA ALA A 237 13.87 -5.27 -6.09
C ALA A 237 14.46 -3.95 -5.57
N SER A 238 14.28 -2.85 -6.31
CA SER A 238 14.69 -1.51 -5.86
C SER A 238 14.01 -1.09 -4.55
N ILE A 239 12.71 -1.38 -4.39
CA ILE A 239 11.97 -1.06 -3.16
C ILE A 239 12.51 -1.90 -1.99
N LEU A 240 12.71 -3.19 -2.17
CA LEU A 240 13.28 -4.07 -1.13
C LEU A 240 14.68 -3.62 -0.71
N ASP A 241 15.49 -3.12 -1.64
CA ASP A 241 16.85 -2.66 -1.36
C ASP A 241 16.90 -1.60 -0.25
N ILE A 242 15.94 -0.66 -0.30
CA ILE A 242 15.84 0.45 0.64
C ILE A 242 14.79 0.26 1.75
N THR A 243 14.01 -0.83 1.72
CA THR A 243 13.03 -1.16 2.77
C THR A 243 13.74 -1.52 4.06
N ALA A 244 13.18 -1.18 5.23
CA ALA A 244 13.74 -1.58 6.52
C ALA A 244 14.01 -3.10 6.55
N ILE A 245 15.19 -3.52 7.05
CA ILE A 245 15.67 -4.89 6.85
C ILE A 245 14.69 -5.96 7.38
N GLN A 246 14.14 -5.77 8.58
CA GLN A 246 13.17 -6.71 9.15
C GLN A 246 11.94 -6.87 8.26
N ARG A 247 11.44 -5.77 7.71
CA ARG A 247 10.28 -5.78 6.83
C ARG A 247 10.57 -6.52 5.51
N ALA A 248 11.75 -6.34 4.94
CA ALA A 248 12.19 -7.09 3.76
C ALA A 248 12.31 -8.60 4.06
N ILE A 249 12.86 -8.97 5.23
CA ILE A 249 12.92 -10.36 5.69
C ILE A 249 11.52 -10.96 5.80
N ASP A 250 10.58 -10.26 6.44
CA ASP A 250 9.20 -10.73 6.62
C ASP A 250 8.51 -10.99 5.27
N ILE A 251 8.68 -10.07 4.30
CA ILE A 251 8.14 -10.24 2.94
C ILE A 251 8.75 -11.47 2.26
N ILE A 252 10.09 -11.59 2.23
CA ILE A 252 10.77 -12.70 1.56
C ILE A 252 10.48 -14.06 2.23
N THR A 253 10.24 -14.06 3.55
CA THR A 253 9.87 -15.26 4.31
C THR A 253 8.60 -15.90 3.73
N ASP A 254 7.58 -15.09 3.45
CA ASP A 254 6.26 -15.56 3.05
C ASP A 254 6.08 -15.73 1.54
N LEU A 255 6.92 -15.10 0.71
CA LEU A 255 6.95 -15.39 -0.74
C LEU A 255 7.35 -16.84 -1.01
N THR A 256 7.08 -17.39 -2.19
CA THR A 256 7.72 -18.67 -2.58
C THR A 256 9.24 -18.51 -2.68
N SER A 257 10.02 -19.57 -2.43
CA SER A 257 11.50 -19.48 -2.53
C SER A 257 11.97 -19.04 -3.92
N ASN A 258 11.26 -19.45 -4.98
CA ASN A 258 11.53 -19.00 -6.34
C ASN A 258 11.28 -17.51 -6.55
N LYS A 259 10.20 -16.97 -5.98
CA LYS A 259 9.90 -15.53 -6.09
C LYS A 259 10.90 -14.71 -5.25
N GLY A 260 11.22 -15.17 -4.04
CA GLY A 260 12.28 -14.59 -3.22
C GLY A 260 13.63 -14.57 -3.96
N ALA A 261 14.00 -15.68 -4.60
CA ALA A 261 15.23 -15.78 -5.38
C ALA A 261 15.27 -14.78 -6.54
N LYS A 262 14.17 -14.61 -7.29
CA LYS A 262 14.09 -13.61 -8.37
C LYS A 262 14.36 -12.18 -7.86
N TYR A 263 13.80 -11.80 -6.72
CA TYR A 263 14.05 -10.48 -6.14
C TYR A 263 15.49 -10.34 -5.65
N LEU A 264 16.01 -11.36 -4.97
CA LEU A 264 17.36 -11.32 -4.42
C LEU A 264 18.45 -11.39 -5.50
N ASP A 265 18.19 -12.06 -6.63
CA ASP A 265 19.11 -12.15 -7.76
C ASP A 265 19.17 -10.85 -8.58
N HIS A 266 18.08 -10.07 -8.57
CA HIS A 266 17.97 -8.88 -9.41
C HIS A 266 19.07 -7.84 -9.13
N ASP A 267 19.55 -7.17 -10.19
CA ASP A 267 20.67 -6.22 -10.12
C ASP A 267 20.38 -5.00 -9.23
N ASN A 268 19.13 -4.54 -9.24
CA ASN A 268 18.67 -3.42 -8.40
C ASN A 268 18.62 -3.69 -6.89
N LEU A 269 18.81 -4.95 -6.45
CA LEU A 269 18.95 -5.27 -5.04
C LEU A 269 20.44 -5.46 -4.72
N SER A 270 20.98 -4.68 -3.81
CA SER A 270 22.40 -4.74 -3.48
C SER A 270 22.78 -6.09 -2.85
N VAL A 271 24.01 -6.55 -3.11
CA VAL A 271 24.52 -7.80 -2.51
C VAL A 271 24.47 -7.75 -0.98
N SER A 272 24.83 -6.60 -0.39
CA SER A 272 24.76 -6.40 1.06
C SER A 272 23.34 -6.58 1.58
N LYS A 273 22.33 -5.99 0.91
CA LYS A 273 20.94 -6.19 1.30
C LYS A 273 20.51 -7.64 1.17
N GLY A 274 20.88 -8.29 0.07
CA GLY A 274 20.59 -9.71 -0.15
C GLY A 274 21.18 -10.59 0.95
N ALA A 275 22.43 -10.31 1.37
CA ALA A 275 23.07 -11.00 2.46
C ALA A 275 22.36 -10.77 3.80
N ASP A 276 22.02 -9.53 4.14
CA ASP A 276 21.28 -9.22 5.38
C ASP A 276 19.92 -9.93 5.41
N ILE A 277 19.21 -9.99 4.28
CA ILE A 277 17.94 -10.71 4.18
C ILE A 277 18.16 -12.21 4.42
N ILE A 278 19.11 -12.83 3.71
CA ILE A 278 19.41 -14.27 3.85
C ILE A 278 19.86 -14.61 5.28
N ASP A 279 20.63 -13.74 5.93
CA ASP A 279 21.08 -13.96 7.31
C ASP A 279 19.89 -13.99 8.28
N GLY A 280 18.92 -13.09 8.10
CA GLY A 280 17.70 -13.00 8.90
C GLY A 280 16.65 -14.09 8.64
N LEU A 281 16.73 -14.82 7.53
CA LEU A 281 15.82 -15.92 7.23
C LEU A 281 16.13 -17.17 8.07
N LEU A 282 15.09 -17.95 8.37
CA LEU A 282 15.26 -19.32 8.86
C LEU A 282 16.06 -20.15 7.86
N LEU A 283 16.89 -21.08 8.35
CA LEU A 283 17.85 -21.82 7.52
C LEU A 283 17.17 -22.51 6.32
N ALA A 284 16.10 -23.27 6.55
CA ALA A 284 15.37 -23.96 5.48
C ALA A 284 14.87 -23.01 4.39
N LYS A 285 14.47 -21.78 4.78
CA LYS A 285 14.01 -20.77 3.84
C LYS A 285 15.16 -20.16 3.05
N ALA A 286 16.25 -19.80 3.71
CA ALA A 286 17.47 -19.32 3.07
C ALA A 286 18.02 -20.33 2.06
N VAL A 287 18.09 -21.61 2.45
CA VAL A 287 18.49 -22.73 1.60
C VAL A 287 17.56 -22.83 0.39
N GLY A 288 16.24 -22.82 0.58
CA GLY A 288 15.30 -22.89 -0.54
C GLY A 288 15.42 -21.74 -1.53
N VAL A 289 15.71 -20.52 -1.05
CA VAL A 289 15.93 -19.35 -1.92
C VAL A 289 17.23 -19.48 -2.71
N LEU A 290 18.32 -19.90 -2.06
CA LEU A 290 19.62 -20.10 -2.72
C LEU A 290 19.66 -21.36 -3.60
N ASP A 291 18.88 -22.40 -3.32
CA ASP A 291 18.79 -23.59 -4.18
C ASP A 291 17.91 -23.35 -5.42
N SER A 292 17.19 -22.23 -5.46
CA SER A 292 16.32 -21.89 -6.58
C SER A 292 17.09 -21.76 -7.90
N THR A 293 16.48 -22.24 -8.98
CA THR A 293 17.00 -22.07 -10.35
C THR A 293 17.03 -20.61 -10.80
N TYR A 294 16.30 -19.72 -10.12
CA TYR A 294 16.31 -18.29 -10.40
C TYR A 294 17.43 -17.53 -9.69
N MET A 295 18.16 -18.17 -8.76
CA MET A 295 19.34 -17.56 -8.15
C MET A 295 20.57 -17.85 -8.99
N SER A 296 21.17 -16.80 -9.55
CA SER A 296 22.39 -16.91 -10.36
C SER A 296 23.58 -17.33 -9.50
N LYS A 297 24.53 -18.02 -10.15
CA LYS A 297 25.81 -18.40 -9.53
C LYS A 297 26.53 -17.17 -8.98
N ALA A 298 26.58 -16.10 -9.77
CA ALA A 298 27.26 -14.86 -9.43
C ALA A 298 26.67 -14.20 -8.17
N LYS A 299 25.35 -14.00 -8.11
CA LYS A 299 24.72 -13.35 -6.96
C LYS A 299 24.77 -14.21 -5.71
N GLY A 300 24.44 -15.51 -5.82
CA GLY A 300 24.47 -16.43 -4.68
C GLY A 300 25.87 -16.51 -4.05
N SER A 301 26.92 -16.52 -4.86
CA SER A 301 28.31 -16.50 -4.38
C SER A 301 28.67 -15.20 -3.68
N SER A 302 28.27 -14.05 -4.24
CA SER A 302 28.48 -12.74 -3.60
C SER A 302 27.77 -12.64 -2.25
N ILE A 303 26.55 -13.19 -2.15
CA ILE A 303 25.78 -13.26 -0.91
C ILE A 303 26.51 -14.13 0.11
N LEU A 304 26.91 -15.37 -0.25
CA LEU A 304 27.66 -16.24 0.66
C LEU A 304 28.98 -15.62 1.14
N ASN A 305 29.68 -14.90 0.26
CA ASN A 305 30.91 -14.20 0.61
C ASN A 305 30.69 -13.10 1.67
N SER A 306 29.50 -12.53 1.71
CA SER A 306 29.11 -11.45 2.63
C SER A 306 28.51 -11.96 3.95
N LEU A 307 28.07 -13.22 4.02
CA LEU A 307 27.51 -13.81 5.23
C LEU A 307 28.58 -14.10 6.30
N THR A 308 28.11 -14.24 7.55
CA THR A 308 28.93 -14.85 8.60
C THR A 308 29.39 -16.25 8.16
N LEU A 309 30.58 -16.66 8.58
CA LEU A 309 31.14 -17.96 8.17
C LEU A 309 30.21 -19.11 8.58
N GLN A 310 29.68 -19.09 9.81
CA GLN A 310 28.79 -20.13 10.29
C GLN A 310 27.49 -20.22 9.46
N LYS A 311 26.83 -19.10 9.18
CA LYS A 311 25.61 -19.10 8.36
C LYS A 311 25.89 -19.64 6.95
N ALA A 312 27.02 -19.28 6.34
CA ALA A 312 27.41 -19.80 5.04
C ALA A 312 27.66 -21.31 5.08
N ILE A 313 28.34 -21.83 6.12
CA ILE A 313 28.53 -23.28 6.33
C ILE A 313 27.19 -23.99 6.47
N ASP A 314 26.28 -23.47 7.30
CA ASP A 314 24.97 -24.09 7.54
C ASP A 314 24.17 -24.16 6.23
N ILE A 315 24.16 -23.08 5.43
CA ILE A 315 23.50 -23.04 4.14
C ILE A 315 24.11 -24.05 3.17
N ILE A 316 25.44 -24.05 2.99
CA ILE A 316 26.11 -24.98 2.07
C ILE A 316 25.89 -26.44 2.49
N THR A 317 25.80 -26.70 3.79
CA THR A 317 25.51 -28.04 4.33
C THR A 317 24.19 -28.58 3.79
N ASP A 318 23.15 -27.72 3.76
CA ASP A 318 21.78 -28.10 3.42
C ASP A 318 21.43 -27.92 1.92
N LEU A 319 22.21 -27.13 1.17
CA LEU A 319 22.07 -27.04 -0.29
C LEU A 319 22.35 -28.39 -0.98
N THR A 320 21.94 -28.54 -2.23
CA THR A 320 22.45 -29.65 -3.06
C THR A 320 23.97 -29.51 -3.24
N SER A 321 24.71 -30.62 -3.36
CA SER A 321 26.16 -30.55 -3.55
C SER A 321 26.54 -29.81 -4.84
N ASP A 322 25.74 -29.99 -5.89
CA ASP A 322 25.91 -29.27 -7.15
C ASP A 322 25.74 -27.77 -6.99
N LYS A 323 24.69 -27.31 -6.28
CA LYS A 323 24.50 -25.88 -6.05
C LYS A 323 25.57 -25.29 -5.14
N GLY A 324 25.98 -26.03 -4.10
CA GLY A 324 27.10 -25.63 -3.26
C GLY A 324 28.39 -25.46 -4.06
N ALA A 325 28.67 -26.40 -4.98
CA ALA A 325 29.81 -26.31 -5.88
C ALA A 325 29.73 -25.11 -6.82
N GLU A 326 28.55 -24.84 -7.41
CA GLU A 326 28.34 -23.66 -8.27
C GLU A 326 28.72 -22.35 -7.59
N TYR A 327 28.40 -22.20 -6.30
CA TYR A 327 28.71 -20.98 -5.57
C TYR A 327 30.16 -20.90 -5.11
N LEU A 328 30.71 -22.03 -4.67
CA LEU A 328 32.10 -22.07 -4.22
C LEU A 328 33.10 -21.90 -5.38
N ASP A 329 32.71 -22.28 -6.60
CA ASP A 329 33.53 -22.13 -7.80
C ASP A 329 33.59 -20.68 -8.32
N HIS A 330 32.59 -19.84 -8.04
CA HIS A 330 32.48 -18.52 -8.66
C HIS A 330 33.46 -17.48 -8.08
N ASP A 331 33.97 -16.57 -8.91
CA ASP A 331 34.99 -15.56 -8.55
C ASP A 331 34.53 -14.48 -7.57
N ASN A 332 33.23 -14.37 -7.35
CA ASN A 332 32.66 -13.47 -6.36
C ASN A 332 32.81 -13.98 -4.93
N LEU A 333 33.11 -15.27 -4.75
CA LEU A 333 33.51 -15.84 -3.48
C LEU A 333 35.03 -15.85 -3.37
N SER A 334 35.55 -15.26 -2.30
CA SER A 334 36.99 -15.31 -2.04
C SER A 334 37.45 -16.75 -1.76
N VAL A 335 38.63 -17.12 -2.27
CA VAL A 335 39.19 -18.46 -2.07
C VAL A 335 39.33 -18.79 -0.59
N SER A 336 39.78 -17.85 0.24
CA SER A 336 39.91 -18.05 1.69
C SER A 336 38.57 -18.38 2.34
N LYS A 337 37.51 -17.63 2.02
CA LYS A 337 36.16 -17.90 2.53
C LYS A 337 35.65 -19.26 2.06
N GLY A 338 35.91 -19.62 0.79
CA GLY A 338 35.56 -20.94 0.26
C GLY A 338 36.25 -22.08 1.00
N VAL A 339 37.54 -21.94 1.30
CA VAL A 339 38.32 -22.90 2.13
C VAL A 339 37.72 -23.01 3.53
N ASP A 340 37.45 -21.88 4.19
CA ASP A 340 36.87 -21.87 5.53
C ASP A 340 35.49 -22.56 5.56
N ILE A 341 34.68 -22.36 4.51
CA ILE A 341 33.38 -23.03 4.37
C ILE A 341 33.59 -24.55 4.25
N ILE A 342 34.43 -25.02 3.30
CA ILE A 342 34.66 -26.47 3.12
C ILE A 342 35.20 -27.11 4.40
N ASN A 343 36.12 -26.43 5.11
CA ASN A 343 36.66 -26.88 6.40
C ASN A 343 35.57 -27.05 7.47
N GLY A 344 34.52 -26.23 7.42
CA GLY A 344 33.39 -26.31 8.34
C GLY A 344 32.37 -27.39 8.00
N LEU A 345 32.42 -27.98 6.81
CA LEU A 345 31.46 -29.01 6.37
C LEU A 345 31.81 -30.39 6.94
N LEU A 346 30.79 -31.23 7.09
CA LEU A 346 30.99 -32.66 7.29
C LEU A 346 31.71 -33.27 6.07
N LEU A 347 32.62 -34.22 6.31
CA LEU A 347 33.47 -34.80 5.27
C LEU A 347 32.68 -35.29 4.04
N ALA A 348 31.59 -36.01 4.24
CA ALA A 348 30.76 -36.52 3.13
C ALA A 348 30.20 -35.37 2.27
N LYS A 349 29.84 -34.25 2.90
CA LYS A 349 29.32 -33.08 2.21
C LYS A 349 30.42 -32.33 1.47
N ALA A 350 31.56 -32.10 2.13
CA ALA A 350 32.74 -31.50 1.51
C ALA A 350 33.18 -32.26 0.26
N VAL A 351 33.29 -33.59 0.35
CA VAL A 351 33.63 -34.46 -0.79
C VAL A 351 32.60 -34.33 -1.91
N GLY A 352 31.30 -34.40 -1.60
CA GLY A 352 30.26 -34.28 -2.62
C GLY A 352 30.26 -32.93 -3.35
N VAL A 353 30.62 -31.85 -2.66
CA VAL A 353 30.76 -30.52 -3.26
C VAL A 353 32.01 -30.42 -4.13
N LEU A 354 33.15 -30.94 -3.67
CA LEU A 354 34.41 -30.90 -4.43
C LEU A 354 34.43 -31.83 -5.64
N ASP A 355 33.70 -32.95 -5.58
CA ASP A 355 33.55 -33.92 -6.68
C ASP A 355 32.43 -33.57 -7.68
N SER A 356 31.67 -32.50 -7.41
CA SER A 356 30.63 -32.04 -8.32
C SER A 356 31.24 -31.55 -9.63
N THR A 357 30.57 -31.85 -10.75
CA THR A 357 30.94 -31.35 -12.08
C THR A 357 30.86 -29.83 -12.21
N ASN A 358 30.21 -29.16 -11.26
CA ASN A 358 30.10 -27.71 -11.21
C ASN A 358 31.29 -27.03 -10.52
N MET A 359 32.19 -27.80 -9.89
CA MET A 359 33.44 -27.30 -9.34
C MET A 359 34.52 -27.33 -10.42
N SER A 360 35.18 -26.20 -10.71
CA SER A 360 36.31 -26.19 -11.62
C SER A 360 37.54 -26.81 -10.97
N SER A 361 38.37 -27.47 -11.76
CA SER A 361 39.62 -28.05 -11.28
C SER A 361 40.58 -26.99 -10.73
N PHE A 362 40.54 -25.76 -11.24
CA PHE A 362 41.38 -24.66 -10.77
C PHE A 362 40.96 -24.18 -9.37
N LYS A 363 39.66 -23.93 -9.14
CA LYS A 363 39.16 -23.49 -7.85
C LYS A 363 39.22 -24.62 -6.81
N GLY A 364 38.84 -25.83 -7.22
CA GLY A 364 38.94 -27.03 -6.39
C GLY A 364 40.38 -27.30 -5.93
N ALA A 365 41.37 -27.18 -6.83
CA ALA A 365 42.79 -27.30 -6.47
C ALA A 365 43.26 -26.16 -5.56
N SER A 366 42.86 -24.91 -5.84
CA SER A 366 43.21 -23.76 -4.99
C SER A 366 42.67 -23.93 -3.57
N ILE A 367 41.45 -24.49 -3.45
CA ILE A 367 40.85 -24.82 -2.16
C ILE A 367 41.64 -25.95 -1.49
N PHE A 368 41.94 -27.04 -2.21
CA PHE A 368 42.67 -28.20 -1.70
C PHE A 368 44.10 -27.90 -1.25
N ASP A 369 44.85 -27.09 -2.01
CA ASP A 369 46.22 -26.72 -1.69
C ASP A 369 46.32 -26.03 -0.32
N LEU A 370 45.32 -25.20 0.01
CA LEU A 370 45.19 -24.52 1.30
C LEU A 370 44.84 -25.44 2.48
N PHE A 371 44.33 -26.66 2.25
CA PHE A 371 44.16 -27.66 3.33
C PHE A 371 45.49 -28.27 3.78
N THR A 372 46.50 -28.23 2.92
CA THR A 372 47.77 -28.95 3.13
C THR A 372 48.89 -28.09 3.73
N THR A 373 48.63 -26.80 3.89
CA THR A 373 49.50 -25.81 4.56
C THR A 373 48.96 -25.45 5.92
#